data_AF-A0A382BGS4-F1
#
_entry.id   AF-A0A382BGS4-F1
#
_cell.length_a   1.000
_cell.length_b   1.000
_cell.length_c   1.000
_cell.angle_alpha   90.00
_cell.angle_beta   90.00
_cell.angle_gamma   90.00
#
_symmetry.space_group_name_H-M   'P 1'
#
loop_
_entity.id
_entity.type
_entity.pdbx_description
1 polymer ?
#
loop_
_entity_poly.entity_id
_entity_poly.type
_entity_poly.pdbx_seq_one_letter_code
_entity_poly.pdbx_strand_id
1 'polypeptide(L)' 'MRRTGFHHVAYACRDAEATRHFYEDLLGMPLVHTEVKAGEGGFFRHLFFDTGDGTCIA' A
#
# COMPACT_ATOMS: atom_id res chain seq x y z
N MET A 1 3.13 15.17 -23.91
CA MET A 1 3.43 14.39 -22.68
C MET A 1 2.46 13.22 -22.62
N ARG A 2 2.94 11.97 -22.68
CA ARG A 2 2.08 10.78 -22.59
C ARG A 2 1.81 10.52 -21.11
N ARG A 3 0.55 10.55 -20.68
CA ARG A 3 0.18 10.10 -19.33
C ARG A 3 0.33 8.58 -19.29
N THR A 4 1.18 8.07 -18.42
CA THR A 4 1.48 6.64 -18.28
C THR A 4 0.77 6.09 -17.05
N GLY A 5 -0.24 5.25 -17.26
CA GLY A 5 -0.85 4.45 -16.19
C GLY A 5 -1.58 5.24 -15.09
N PHE A 6 -1.88 4.54 -13.99
CA PHE A 6 -2.44 5.12 -12.76
C PHE A 6 -1.32 5.76 -11.93
N HIS A 7 -1.62 6.91 -11.31
CA HIS A 7 -0.66 7.59 -10.43
C HIS A 7 -0.65 6.98 -9.01
N HIS A 8 -1.81 6.58 -8.51
CA HIS A 8 -1.96 5.82 -7.28
C HIS A 8 -3.34 5.15 -7.28
N VAL A 9 -3.43 4.01 -6.61
CA VAL A 9 -4.68 3.34 -6.28
C VAL A 9 -4.57 3.01 -4.81
N ALA A 10 -5.60 3.32 -4.02
CA ALA A 10 -5.64 3.07 -2.59
C ALA A 10 -6.97 2.43 -2.24
N TYR A 11 -6.93 1.33 -1.48
CA TYR A 11 -8.12 0.61 -1.04
C TYR A 11 -8.19 0.57 0.48
N ALA A 12 -9.37 0.84 1.04
CA ALA A 12 -9.60 0.60 2.46
C ALA A 12 -9.55 -0.91 2.73
N CYS A 13 -8.75 -1.33 3.70
CA CYS A 13 -8.70 -2.71 4.17
C CYS A 13 -9.24 -2.82 5.60
N ARG A 14 -9.92 -3.93 5.89
CA ARG A 14 -10.38 -4.25 7.25
C ARG A 14 -9.26 -4.82 8.12
N ASP A 15 -8.32 -5.54 7.50
CA ASP A 15 -7.23 -6.25 8.15
C ASP A 15 -5.91 -5.98 7.42
N ALA A 16 -5.01 -5.30 8.10
CA ALA A 16 -3.70 -4.92 7.57
C ALA A 16 -2.77 -6.13 7.41
N GLU A 17 -2.85 -7.13 8.29
CA GLU A 17 -2.01 -8.33 8.19
C GLU A 17 -2.45 -9.25 7.06
N ALA A 18 -3.76 -9.38 6.84
CA ALA A 18 -4.25 -10.09 5.66
C ALA A 18 -3.79 -9.42 4.35
N THR A 19 -3.75 -8.08 4.34
CA THR A 19 -3.26 -7.29 3.20
C THR A 19 -1.75 -7.47 3.01
N ARG A 20 -0.95 -7.38 4.08
CA ARG A 20 0.49 -7.65 4.06
C ARG A 20 0.77 -9.06 3.55
N HIS A 21 0.10 -10.07 4.10
CA HIS A 21 0.28 -11.46 3.70
C HIS A 21 0.05 -11.65 2.19
N PHE A 22 -1.01 -11.06 1.64
CA PHE A 22 -1.30 -11.16 0.22
C PHE A 22 -0.21 -10.54 -0.65
N TYR A 23 0.17 -9.28 -0.39
CA TYR A 23 1.15 -8.60 -1.24
C TYR A 23 2.58 -9.10 -1.00
N GLU A 24 3.01 -9.25 0.25
CA GLU A 24 4.38 -9.60 0.59
C GLU A 24 4.63 -11.10 0.45
N ASP A 25 3.83 -11.94 1.11
CA ASP A 25 4.13 -13.38 1.20
C ASP A 25 3.69 -14.14 -0.06
N LEU A 26 2.55 -13.76 -0.68
CA LEU A 26 2.00 -14.47 -1.84
C LEU A 26 2.46 -13.88 -3.18
N LEU A 27 2.53 -12.55 -3.30
CA LEU A 27 2.94 -11.87 -4.53
C LEU A 27 4.42 -11.47 -4.56
N GLY A 28 5.13 -11.55 -3.43
CA GLY A 28 6.54 -11.19 -3.34
C GLY A 28 6.79 -9.68 -3.43
N MET A 29 5.79 -8.85 -3.14
CA MET A 29 5.87 -7.39 -3.13
C MET A 29 6.13 -6.92 -1.70
N PRO A 30 7.39 -6.60 -1.33
CA PRO A 30 7.74 -6.33 0.06
C PRO A 30 7.07 -5.06 0.58
N LEU A 31 6.68 -5.06 1.86
CA LEU A 31 6.20 -3.86 2.53
C LEU A 31 7.40 -2.95 2.83
N VAL A 32 7.52 -1.83 2.11
CA VAL A 32 8.69 -0.96 2.20
C VAL A 32 8.47 0.27 3.09
N HIS A 33 7.21 0.65 3.33
CA HIS A 33 6.88 1.78 4.18
C HIS A 33 5.49 1.65 4.81
N THR A 34 5.32 2.20 6.00
CA THR A 34 4.01 2.31 6.66
C THR A 34 3.88 3.68 7.31
N GLU A 35 2.84 4.40 6.91
CA GLU A 35 2.47 5.67 7.54
C GLU A 35 1.33 5.44 8.52
N VAL A 36 1.39 6.12 9.67
CA VAL A 36 0.30 6.18 10.63
C VAL A 36 -0.09 7.62 10.80
N LYS A 37 -1.36 7.93 10.51
CA LYS A 37 -1.88 9.28 10.60
C LYS A 37 -3.11 9.32 11.49
N ALA A 38 -3.07 10.20 12.48
CA ALA A 38 -4.23 10.50 13.31
C ALA A 38 -5.27 11.30 12.52
N GLY A 39 -6.54 10.99 12.73
CA GLY A 39 -7.69 11.74 12.22
C GLY A 39 -8.70 11.98 13.34
N GLU A 40 -9.80 12.66 13.06
CA GLU A 40 -10.87 12.81 14.04
C GLU A 40 -11.44 11.44 14.42
N GLY A 41 -11.33 11.08 15.70
CA GLY A 41 -11.88 9.85 16.25
C GLY A 41 -11.03 8.59 16.05
N GLY A 42 -9.78 8.68 15.56
CA GLY A 42 -8.92 7.51 15.45
C GLY A 42 -7.61 7.72 14.67
N PHE A 43 -7.08 6.63 14.13
CA PHE A 43 -5.91 6.64 13.24
C PHE A 43 -6.19 5.74 12.04
N PHE A 44 -5.53 6.04 10.92
CA PHE A 44 -5.44 5.11 9.79
C PHE A 44 -3.98 4.77 9.50
N ARG A 45 -3.77 3.61 8.87
CA ARG A 45 -2.48 3.14 8.41
C ARG A 45 -2.47 3.13 6.89
N HIS A 46 -1.36 3.53 6.30
CA HIS A 46 -1.14 3.51 4.86
C HIS A 46 0.08 2.64 4.59
N LEU A 47 -0.11 1.52 3.91
CA LEU A 47 0.91 0.50 3.67
C LEU A 47 1.42 0.66 2.24
N PHE A 48 2.73 0.65 2.00
CA PHE A 48 3.30 0.79 0.66
C PHE A 48 4.12 -0.45 0.30
N PHE A 49 3.74 -1.12 -0.78
CA PHE A 49 4.41 -2.34 -1.27
C PHE A 49 5.16 -2.05 -2.57
N ASP A 50 6.40 -2.52 -2.69
CA ASP A 50 7.22 -2.37 -3.90
C ASP A 50 6.76 -3.34 -5.00
N THR A 51 6.51 -2.82 -6.20
CA THR A 51 6.11 -3.58 -7.40
C THR A 51 7.29 -4.13 -8.20
N GLY A 52 8.52 -3.87 -7.78
CA GLY A 52 9.76 -4.38 -8.39
C GLY A 52 10.31 -3.53 -9.54
N ASP A 53 9.65 -2.42 -9.88
CA ASP A 53 10.04 -1.47 -10.91
C ASP A 53 10.34 -0.07 -10.36
N GLY A 54 10.53 0.03 -9.03
CA GLY A 54 10.75 1.31 -8.34
C GLY A 54 9.47 2.11 -8.11
N THR A 55 8.30 1.51 -8.33
CA THR A 55 7.00 2.10 -7.97
C THR A 55 6.34 1.33 -6.82
N CYS A 56 5.24 1.87 -6.27
CA CYS A 56 4.55 1.25 -5.15
C CYS A 56 3.02 1.23 -5.35
N ILE A 57 2.38 0.24 -4.74
CA ILE A 57 0.92 0.19 -4.52
C ILE A 57 0.60 0.37 -3.03
N ALA A 58 -0.56 0.95 -2.71
CA ALA A 58 -1.00 1.21 -1.36
C ALA A 58 -2.50 0.96 -1.13
#